data_AF-A0A067RCJ7-F1
#
_entry.id   AF-A0A067RCJ7-F1
#
_cell.length_a   1.000
_cell.length_b   1.000
_cell.length_c   1.000
_cell.angle_alpha   90.00
_cell.angle_beta   90.00
_cell.angle_gamma   90.00
#
_symmetry.space_group_name_H-M   'P 1'
#
loop_
_entity.id
_entity.type
_entity.pdbx_description
1 polymer ?
#
loop_
_entity_poly.entity_id
_entity_poly.type
_entity_poly.pdbx_seq_one_letter_code
_entity_poly.pdbx_strand_id
1 'polypeptide(L)'
;MADMKQELKSVDDQQNYSTSDPKNMQELTQHVQSLLQGMQDKFQTMSDQIITRIDEMGNRIDDLEKNIADLMTQAGVEGPDK
;
A
#
# COMPACT_ATOMS: atom_id res chain seq x y z
N MET A 1 65.81 -11.59 6.63
CA MET A 1 64.52 -11.14 7.18
C MET A 1 64.13 -9.89 6.38
N ALA A 2 63.86 -9.94 5.08
CA ALA A 2 62.85 -10.73 4.36
C ALA A 2 61.47 -10.59 5.01
N ASP A 3 60.63 -9.77 4.37
CA ASP A 3 59.18 -9.87 4.30
C ASP A 3 58.38 -10.07 5.59
N MET A 4 57.91 -8.97 6.22
CA MET A 4 56.62 -9.02 6.95
C MET A 4 56.01 -7.66 7.38
N LYS A 5 55.99 -6.63 6.52
CA LYS A 5 55.10 -5.47 6.81
C LYS A 5 54.69 -4.65 5.59
N GLN A 6 54.45 -5.35 4.49
CA GLN A 6 53.83 -4.82 3.28
C GLN A 6 52.38 -5.31 3.13
N GLU A 7 51.58 -5.21 4.21
CA GLU A 7 50.14 -5.54 4.18
C GLU A 7 49.31 -4.56 5.02
N LEU A 8 49.44 -3.28 4.72
CA LEU A 8 48.40 -2.29 5.04
C LEU A 8 48.08 -1.44 3.81
N LYS A 9 47.88 -2.13 2.68
CA LYS A 9 47.27 -1.54 1.48
C LYS A 9 45.92 -2.21 1.29
N SER A 10 44.88 -1.38 1.19
CA SER A 10 43.48 -1.71 0.88
C SER A 10 42.58 -1.93 2.11
N VAL A 11 42.31 -0.85 2.83
CA VAL A 11 40.96 -0.62 3.38
C VAL A 11 40.39 0.58 2.64
N ASP A 12 40.24 0.42 1.33
CA ASP A 12 39.34 1.24 0.51
C ASP A 12 38.01 0.51 0.47
N ASP A 13 37.33 0.48 1.60
CA ASP A 13 35.92 0.09 1.71
C ASP A 13 35.25 0.89 2.84
N GLN A 14 35.72 2.13 3.04
CA GLN A 14 34.84 3.16 3.55
C GLN A 14 34.03 3.62 2.36
N GLN A 15 32.78 3.13 2.29
CA GLN A 15 31.68 3.87 1.68
C GLN A 15 31.64 5.26 2.32
N ASN A 16 32.50 6.13 1.82
CA ASN A 16 32.52 7.54 2.07
C ASN A 16 31.30 8.07 1.31
N TYR A 17 30.13 8.03 1.96
CA TYR A 17 29.02 8.90 1.60
C TYR A 17 29.46 10.35 1.87
N SER A 18 30.33 10.87 1.01
CA SER A 18 30.53 12.31 0.88
C SER A 18 29.20 12.87 0.41
N THR A 19 28.38 13.28 1.37
CA THR A 19 27.10 13.97 1.21
C THR A 19 27.24 15.34 0.51
N SER A 20 28.47 15.72 0.17
CA SER A 20 28.85 16.96 -0.50
C SER A 20 28.77 16.91 -2.02
N ASP A 21 28.64 15.72 -2.64
CA ASP A 21 28.59 15.61 -4.10
C ASP A 21 27.16 15.81 -4.62
N PRO A 22 26.87 16.85 -5.44
CA PRO A 22 25.52 17.17 -5.87
C PRO A 22 24.86 16.05 -6.69
N LYS A 23 25.63 15.19 -7.36
CA LYS A 23 25.09 13.99 -8.04
C LYS A 23 24.51 12.98 -7.05
N ASN A 24 25.17 12.78 -5.92
CA ASN A 24 24.75 11.82 -4.89
C ASN A 24 23.45 12.27 -4.20
N MET A 25 23.27 13.58 -3.99
CA MET A 25 22.00 14.14 -3.50
C MET A 25 20.85 14.04 -4.51
N GLN A 26 21.14 14.19 -5.81
CA GLN A 26 20.14 14.01 -6.86
C GLN A 26 19.66 12.55 -6.94
N GLU A 27 20.58 11.58 -6.86
CA GLU A 27 20.23 10.15 -6.84
C GLU A 27 19.40 9.79 -5.61
N LEU A 28 19.78 10.30 -4.42
CA LEU A 28 18.99 10.09 -3.20
C LEU A 28 17.58 10.67 -3.35
N THR A 29 17.45 11.86 -3.92
CA THR A 29 16.14 12.51 -4.15
C THR A 29 15.27 11.67 -5.09
N GLN A 30 15.84 11.17 -6.19
CA GLN A 30 15.13 10.28 -7.12
C GLN A 30 14.70 8.97 -6.46
N HIS A 31 15.55 8.42 -5.58
CA HIS A 31 15.23 7.21 -4.83
C HIS A 31 14.05 7.43 -3.88
N VAL A 32 14.07 8.51 -3.10
CA VAL A 32 12.97 8.89 -2.20
C VAL A 32 11.69 9.15 -2.99
N GLN A 33 11.77 9.84 -4.13
CA GLN A 33 10.62 10.08 -4.99
C GLN A 33 10.00 8.77 -5.51
N SER A 34 10.84 7.83 -5.95
CA SER A 34 10.39 6.50 -6.41
C SER A 34 9.74 5.70 -5.29
N LEU A 35 10.27 5.79 -4.07
CA LEU A 35 9.70 5.13 -2.89
C LEU A 35 8.33 5.70 -2.52
N LEU A 36 8.21 7.03 -2.50
CA LEU A 36 6.95 7.72 -2.23
C LEU A 36 5.89 7.40 -3.28
N GLN A 37 6.28 7.37 -4.56
CA GLN A 37 5.38 6.96 -5.64
C GLN A 37 4.89 5.52 -5.43
N GLY A 38 5.81 4.59 -5.15
CA GLY A 38 5.44 3.20 -4.88
C GLY A 38 4.55 3.04 -3.64
N MET A 39 4.70 3.88 -2.62
CA MET A 39 3.81 3.90 -1.46
C MET A 39 2.42 4.42 -1.84
N GLN A 40 2.34 5.48 -2.65
CA GLN A 40 1.09 6.04 -3.12
C GLN A 40 0.33 5.04 -3.99
N ASP A 41 1.01 4.38 -4.93
CA ASP A 41 0.40 3.38 -5.82
C ASP A 41 -0.17 2.19 -5.03
N LYS A 42 0.56 1.73 -3.99
CA LYS A 42 0.09 0.67 -3.09
C LYS A 42 -1.12 1.11 -2.27
N PHE A 43 -1.10 2.33 -1.75
CA PHE A 43 -2.22 2.86 -0.99
C PHE A 43 -3.46 3.00 -1.88
N GLN A 44 -3.31 3.55 -3.09
CA GLN A 44 -4.38 3.65 -4.07
C GLN A 44 -4.97 2.28 -4.40
N THR A 45 -4.12 1.30 -4.72
CA THR A 45 -4.57 -0.08 -5.00
C THR A 45 -5.36 -0.67 -3.83
N MET A 46 -4.90 -0.44 -2.59
CA MET A 46 -5.60 -0.91 -1.39
C MET A 46 -6.94 -0.19 -1.21
N SER A 47 -6.99 1.13 -1.43
CA SER A 47 -8.22 1.92 -1.39
C SER A 47 -9.23 1.45 -2.43
N ASP A 48 -8.81 1.19 -3.66
CA ASP A 48 -9.69 0.71 -4.74
C ASP A 48 -10.29 -0.67 -4.40
N GLN A 49 -9.51 -1.56 -3.79
CA GLN A 49 -10.01 -2.86 -3.31
C GLN A 49 -11.05 -2.71 -2.19
N ILE A 50 -10.85 -1.76 -1.27
CA ILE A 50 -11.81 -1.49 -0.20
C ILE A 50 -13.12 -0.97 -0.78
N ILE A 51 -13.05 -0.01 -1.72
CA ILE A 51 -14.24 0.53 -2.40
C ILE A 51 -15.00 -0.58 -3.11
N THR A 52 -14.30 -1.41 -3.89
CA THR A 52 -14.91 -2.55 -4.60
C THR A 52 -15.67 -3.47 -3.63
N ARG A 53 -15.07 -3.80 -2.48
CA ARG A 53 -15.74 -4.63 -1.46
C ARG A 53 -16.95 -3.93 -0.82
N ILE A 54 -16.89 -2.62 -0.63
CA ILE A 54 -18.02 -1.84 -0.12
C ILE A 54 -19.18 -1.88 -1.11
N ASP A 55 -18.91 -1.69 -2.40
CA ASP A 55 -19.92 -1.76 -3.45
C ASP A 55 -20.55 -3.17 -3.53
N GLU A 56 -19.75 -4.22 -3.44
CA GLU A 56 -20.24 -5.61 -3.35
C GLU A 56 -21.11 -5.83 -2.11
N MET A 57 -20.72 -5.30 -0.95
CA MET A 57 -21.54 -5.37 0.26
C MET A 57 -22.84 -4.59 0.13
N GLY A 58 -22.81 -3.41 -0.52
CA GLY A 58 -24.01 -2.61 -0.81
C GLY A 58 -25.02 -3.40 -1.63
N ASN A 59 -24.60 -3.98 -2.75
CA ASN A 59 -25.48 -4.81 -3.58
C ASN A 59 -26.08 -6.00 -2.81
N ARG A 60 -25.28 -6.65 -1.95
CA ARG A 60 -25.77 -7.74 -1.11
C ARG A 60 -26.77 -7.29 -0.05
N ILE A 61 -26.64 -6.08 0.47
CA ILE A 61 -27.62 -5.48 1.39
C ILE A 61 -28.91 -5.21 0.64
N ASP A 62 -28.86 -4.61 -0.55
CA ASP A 62 -30.04 -4.35 -1.38
C ASP A 62 -30.80 -5.65 -1.69
N ASP A 63 -30.07 -6.71 -2.05
CA ASP A 63 -30.65 -8.05 -2.25
C ASP A 63 -31.31 -8.59 -0.97
N LEU A 64 -30.66 -8.43 0.19
CA LEU A 64 -31.24 -8.86 1.47
C LEU A 64 -32.49 -8.06 1.83
N GLU A 65 -32.49 -6.74 1.63
CA GLU A 65 -33.66 -5.89 1.85
C GLU A 65 -34.84 -6.31 0.98
N LYS A 66 -34.58 -6.62 -0.30
CA LYS A 66 -35.60 -7.15 -1.20
C LYS A 66 -36.15 -8.50 -0.74
N ASN A 67 -35.26 -9.45 -0.40
CA ASN A 67 -35.68 -10.77 0.08
C ASN A 67 -36.50 -10.68 1.38
N ILE A 68 -36.16 -9.75 2.28
CA ILE A 68 -36.92 -9.50 3.50
C ILE A 68 -38.30 -8.91 3.17
N ALA A 69 -38.37 -7.92 2.27
CA ALA A 69 -39.64 -7.33 1.84
C ALA A 69 -40.57 -8.39 1.24
N ASP A 70 -40.05 -9.21 0.32
CA ASP A 70 -40.80 -10.32 -0.30
C ASP A 70 -41.29 -11.32 0.76
N LEU A 71 -40.47 -11.65 1.75
CA LEU A 71 -40.83 -12.54 2.86
C LEU A 71 -41.91 -11.93 3.77
N MET A 72 -41.81 -10.63 4.08
CA MET A 72 -42.81 -9.91 4.89
C MET A 72 -44.16 -9.87 4.18
N THR A 73 -44.17 -9.61 2.87
CA THR A 73 -45.38 -9.69 2.04
C THR A 73 -45.93 -11.13 2.01
N GLN A 74 -45.09 -12.14 1.79
CA GLN A 74 -45.53 -13.54 1.70
C GLN A 74 -46.07 -14.09 3.04
N ALA A 75 -45.46 -13.70 4.16
CA ALA A 75 -45.91 -14.11 5.49
C ALA A 75 -47.15 -13.32 5.96
N GLY A 76 -47.68 -12.39 5.14
CA GLY A 76 -48.84 -11.58 5.49
C GLY A 76 -48.60 -10.69 6.72
N VAL A 77 -47.33 -10.33 6.97
CA VAL A 77 -46.92 -9.50 8.12
C VAL A 77 -47.08 -8.01 7.83
N GLU A 78 -47.78 -7.67 6.74
CA GLU A 78 -48.46 -6.39 6.58
C GLU A 78 -49.49 -6.28 7.71
N GLY A 79 -49.02 -5.91 8.90
CA GLY A 79 -49.88 -5.56 10.01
C GLY A 79 -50.84 -4.48 9.51
N PRO A 80 -52.14 -4.55 9.85
CA PRO A 80 -53.08 -3.52 9.45
C PRO A 80 -52.52 -2.17 9.92
N ASP A 81 -52.21 -1.29 8.97
CA ASP A 81 -51.86 0.10 9.23
C ASP A 81 -52.85 0.65 10.25
N LYS A 82 -52.34 1.09 11.40
CA LYS A 82 -53.08 1.80 12.43
C LYS A 82 -52.58 3.22 12.52
#